data_AF-A0A8T4T6W2-F1
#
_entry.id   AF-A0A8T4T6W2-F1
#
_cell.length_a   1.000
_cell.length_b   1.000
_cell.length_c   1.000
_cell.angle_alpha   90.00
_cell.angle_beta   90.00
_cell.angle_gamma   90.00
#
_symmetry.space_group_name_H-M   'P 1'
#
loop_
_entity.id
_entity.type
_entity.pdbx_description
1 polymer ?
#
loop_
_entity_poly.entity_id
_entity_poly.type
_entity_poly.pdbx_seq_one_letter_code
_entity_poly.pdbx_strand_id
1 'polypeptide(L)'
;MYDIPTNDAIRIFITAEDTLTPLENLLKQEIVKLERIQKACKGRPAGKVMYATEVEEEFPTIKASVDNFLGCTADTPIIEVIGAIDPKRLWSEMKSRNWWSVPILSSFAFSALSFVLPFPADNIYLPLSGLLIGGYCWHRLQDQGSNYRKEEKCITLKKMKRTSAIPTLAHEYTHHVQNSIELILPEYHSFIEGHARGIDRMISEEYARIEENAAFEYASLDRSVGEFKSVYEWLTKRIEVQPRDDLLKVRSSRDVAERVYRQIYMAPTPHALGNVFFRIGELISGKDIYRLDYWKKEELESFR
;
A
#
# COMPACT_ATOMS: atom_id res chain seq x y z
N MET A 1 23.24 -8.84 -13.05
CA MET A 1 21.81 -8.99 -13.38
C MET A 1 21.16 -9.62 -12.16
N TYR A 2 20.04 -9.11 -11.67
CA TYR A 2 19.34 -9.71 -10.52
C TYR A 2 18.56 -10.94 -11.01
N ASP A 3 18.60 -12.04 -10.27
CA ASP A 3 17.77 -13.23 -10.55
C ASP A 3 16.47 -13.12 -9.73
N ILE A 4 15.55 -12.29 -10.22
CA ILE A 4 14.31 -11.99 -9.52
C ILE A 4 13.24 -13.00 -9.90
N PRO A 5 12.57 -13.63 -8.92
CA PRO A 5 11.54 -14.59 -9.21
C PRO A 5 10.33 -13.91 -9.87
N THR A 6 9.88 -14.47 -10.98
CA THR A 6 8.65 -14.04 -11.65
C THR A 6 7.42 -14.40 -10.80
N ASN A 7 6.27 -13.83 -11.16
CA ASN A 7 4.97 -14.19 -10.57
C ASN A 7 4.71 -15.69 -10.63
N ASP A 8 5.08 -16.34 -11.74
CA ASP A 8 4.91 -17.79 -11.91
C ASP A 8 5.85 -18.58 -10.99
N ALA A 9 7.11 -18.16 -10.85
CA ALA A 9 8.06 -18.78 -9.92
C ALA A 9 7.59 -18.67 -8.47
N ILE A 10 7.13 -17.48 -8.06
CA ILE A 10 6.53 -17.28 -6.72
C ILE A 10 5.31 -18.17 -6.54
N ARG A 11 4.43 -18.25 -7.55
CA ARG A 11 3.25 -19.13 -7.48
C ARG A 11 3.64 -20.59 -7.32
N ILE A 12 4.63 -21.07 -8.08
CA ILE A 12 5.13 -22.45 -7.99
C ILE A 12 5.64 -22.73 -6.57
N PHE A 13 6.51 -21.86 -6.05
CA PHE A 13 7.02 -21.95 -4.68
C PHE A 13 5.88 -22.05 -3.67
N ILE A 14 4.90 -21.13 -3.73
CA ILE A 14 3.79 -21.11 -2.77
C ILE A 14 2.91 -22.36 -2.85
N THR A 15 2.84 -23.01 -4.01
CA THR A 15 2.03 -24.23 -4.21
C THR A 15 2.76 -25.53 -3.90
N ALA A 16 4.02 -25.47 -3.48
CA ALA A 16 4.74 -26.65 -3.03
C ALA A 16 4.11 -27.21 -1.75
N GLU A 17 4.08 -28.54 -1.62
CA GLU A 17 3.39 -29.22 -0.50
C GLU A 17 3.98 -28.85 0.88
N ASP A 18 5.28 -28.59 0.91
CA ASP A 18 6.03 -28.19 2.11
C ASP A 18 5.76 -26.75 2.57
N THR A 19 5.10 -25.92 1.75
CA THR A 19 4.78 -24.51 2.07
C THR A 19 3.61 -24.39 3.05
N LEU A 20 2.70 -25.37 3.10
CA LEU A 20 1.51 -25.29 3.94
C LEU A 20 1.87 -25.10 5.43
N THR A 21 2.82 -25.90 5.94
CA THR A 21 3.17 -25.89 7.37
C THR A 21 3.81 -24.56 7.81
N PRO A 22 4.82 -24.02 7.10
CA PRO A 22 5.34 -22.67 7.35
C PRO A 22 4.25 -21.59 7.31
N LEU A 23 3.33 -21.64 6.34
CA LEU A 23 2.23 -20.68 6.23
C LEU A 23 1.27 -20.76 7.43
N GLU A 24 0.88 -21.96 7.88
CA GLU A 24 0.03 -22.12 9.07
C GLU A 24 0.70 -21.56 10.33
N ASN A 25 2.01 -21.83 10.49
CA ASN A 25 2.78 -21.33 11.62
C ASN A 25 2.87 -19.79 11.61
N LEU A 26 3.16 -19.19 10.45
CA LEU A 26 3.15 -17.74 10.27
C LEU A 26 1.78 -17.15 10.59
N LEU A 27 0.72 -17.69 9.97
CA LEU A 27 -0.63 -17.18 10.16
C LEU A 27 -1.06 -17.25 11.64
N LYS A 28 -0.75 -18.35 12.32
CA LYS A 28 -1.01 -18.49 13.76
C LYS A 28 -0.27 -17.41 14.59
N GLN A 29 1.01 -17.17 14.30
CA GLN A 29 1.81 -16.17 14.99
C GLN A 29 1.27 -14.75 14.75
N GLU A 30 0.96 -14.41 13.49
CA GLU A 30 0.44 -13.10 13.13
C GLU A 30 -0.95 -12.85 13.73
N ILE A 31 -1.82 -13.88 13.79
CA ILE A 31 -3.12 -13.78 14.44
C ILE A 31 -2.96 -13.45 15.93
N VAL A 32 -2.13 -14.18 16.65
CA VAL A 32 -1.88 -13.93 18.09
C VAL A 32 -1.32 -12.52 18.29
N LYS A 33 -0.39 -12.09 17.43
CA LYS A 33 0.16 -10.74 17.45
C LYS A 33 -0.93 -9.69 17.19
N LEU A 34 -1.82 -9.93 16.22
CA LEU A 34 -2.88 -9.01 15.82
C LEU A 34 -3.89 -8.82 16.95
N GLU A 35 -4.36 -9.91 17.57
CA GLU A 35 -5.28 -9.83 18.70
C GLU A 35 -4.68 -9.03 19.87
N ARG A 36 -3.39 -9.24 20.16
CA ARG A 36 -2.67 -8.48 21.19
C ARG A 36 -2.63 -6.99 20.86
N ILE A 37 -2.30 -6.63 19.62
CA ILE A 37 -2.23 -5.22 19.18
C ILE A 37 -3.62 -4.60 19.13
N GLN A 38 -4.65 -5.30 18.61
CA GLN A 38 -6.05 -4.88 18.64
C GLN A 38 -6.49 -4.51 20.06
N LYS A 39 -6.15 -5.35 21.05
CA LYS A 39 -6.44 -5.08 22.45
C LYS A 39 -5.67 -3.86 22.98
N ALA A 40 -4.39 -3.72 22.63
CA ALA A 40 -3.55 -2.60 23.06
C ALA A 40 -3.97 -1.26 22.44
N CYS A 41 -4.43 -1.27 21.19
CA CYS A 41 -4.87 -0.09 20.45
C CYS A 41 -6.31 0.33 20.79
N LYS A 42 -7.08 -0.51 21.49
CA LYS A 42 -8.45 -0.20 21.89
C LYS A 42 -8.47 1.04 22.80
N GLY A 43 -8.89 2.18 22.24
CA GLY A 43 -8.97 3.46 22.95
C GLY A 43 -7.68 4.30 22.94
N ARG A 44 -6.61 3.86 22.26
CA ARG A 44 -5.39 4.68 22.07
C ARG A 44 -5.46 5.43 20.73
N PRO A 45 -5.13 6.73 20.68
CA PRO A 45 -5.12 7.47 19.42
C PRO A 45 -4.00 6.92 18.52
N ALA A 46 -4.34 6.62 17.27
CA ALA A 46 -3.41 6.15 16.23
C ALA A 46 -2.45 7.27 15.74
N GLY A 47 -1.95 8.11 16.64
CA GLY A 47 -1.12 9.26 16.32
C GLY A 47 -1.88 10.46 15.74
N LYS A 48 -1.16 11.57 15.58
CA LYS A 48 -1.65 12.77 14.89
C LYS A 48 -1.58 12.57 13.38
N VAL A 49 -2.35 13.37 12.64
CA VAL A 49 -2.25 13.40 11.18
C VAL A 49 -0.96 14.10 10.79
N MET A 50 -0.16 13.48 9.90
CA MET A 50 1.05 14.10 9.38
C MET A 50 0.71 15.14 8.33
N TYR A 51 1.35 16.30 8.43
CA TYR A 51 1.29 17.36 7.43
C TYR A 51 2.51 17.30 6.50
N ALA A 52 2.46 18.01 5.37
CA ALA A 52 3.53 18.00 4.38
C ALA A 52 4.92 18.31 4.98
N THR A 53 5.01 19.31 5.86
CA THR A 53 6.29 19.66 6.52
C THR A 53 6.83 18.55 7.41
N GLU A 54 5.96 17.85 8.15
CA GLU A 54 6.37 16.71 8.99
C GLU A 54 6.82 15.53 8.12
N VAL A 55 6.16 15.32 6.97
CA VAL A 55 6.59 14.30 5.99
C VAL A 55 7.97 14.63 5.43
N GLU A 56 8.21 15.89 5.05
CA GLU A 56 9.51 16.37 4.56
C GLU A 56 10.62 16.22 5.62
N GLU A 57 10.32 16.49 6.88
CA GLU A 57 11.27 16.35 8.00
C GLU A 57 11.59 14.88 8.33
N GLU A 58 10.60 13.99 8.28
CA GLU A 58 10.77 12.56 8.60
C GLU A 58 11.37 11.75 7.46
N PHE A 59 11.15 12.17 6.21
CA PHE A 59 11.55 11.36 5.05
C PHE A 59 13.03 11.02 5.00
N PRO A 60 14.00 11.90 5.33
CA PRO A 60 15.41 11.54 5.35
C PRO A 60 15.73 10.36 6.28
N THR A 61 15.08 10.29 7.44
CA THR A 61 15.24 9.18 8.39
C THR A 61 14.65 7.89 7.82
N ILE A 62 13.43 7.95 7.29
CA ILE A 62 12.76 6.80 6.67
C ILE A 62 13.58 6.28 5.48
N LYS A 63 14.04 7.19 4.62
CA LYS A 63 14.92 6.90 3.48
C LYS A 63 16.17 6.15 3.95
N ALA A 64 16.86 6.68 4.96
CA ALA A 64 18.08 6.07 5.48
C ALA A 64 17.82 4.66 6.06
N SER A 65 16.73 4.46 6.80
CA SER A 65 16.35 3.14 7.30
C SER A 65 16.06 2.15 6.17
N VAL A 66 15.32 2.57 5.14
CA VAL A 66 15.01 1.72 3.98
C VAL A 66 16.27 1.41 3.16
N ASP A 67 17.09 2.41 2.84
CA ASP A 67 18.35 2.23 2.12
C ASP A 67 19.29 1.25 2.85
N ASN A 68 19.45 1.43 4.17
CA ASN A 68 20.26 0.54 4.98
C ASN A 68 19.72 -0.90 4.99
N PHE A 69 18.40 -1.06 5.10
CA PHE A 69 17.78 -2.38 5.11
C PHE A 69 17.86 -3.08 3.75
N LEU A 70 17.68 -2.34 2.65
CA LEU A 70 17.80 -2.86 1.28
C LEU A 70 19.26 -3.07 0.84
N GLY A 71 20.22 -2.53 1.59
CA GLY A 71 21.64 -2.57 1.24
C GLY A 71 21.96 -1.72 0.01
N CYS A 72 21.28 -0.57 -0.15
CA CYS A 72 21.42 0.29 -1.31
C CYS A 72 21.53 1.77 -0.96
N THR A 73 21.69 2.60 -2.00
CA THR A 73 21.55 4.06 -1.89
C THR A 73 20.89 4.54 -3.17
N ALA A 74 19.64 4.98 -3.08
CA ALA A 74 18.91 5.52 -4.22
C ALA A 74 18.79 7.05 -4.15
N ASP A 75 18.40 7.67 -5.27
CA ASP A 75 18.03 9.08 -5.32
C ASP A 75 16.83 9.39 -4.41
N THR A 76 16.63 10.68 -4.13
CA THR A 76 15.51 11.18 -3.34
C THR A 76 14.36 11.49 -4.30
N PRO A 77 13.21 10.80 -4.21
CA PRO A 77 12.05 11.14 -5.04
C PRO A 77 11.42 12.46 -4.61
N ILE A 78 10.58 13.01 -5.48
CA ILE A 78 9.67 14.10 -5.11
C ILE A 78 8.58 13.54 -4.21
N ILE A 79 8.16 14.28 -3.18
CA ILE A 79 7.07 13.87 -2.28
C ILE A 79 5.95 14.91 -2.35
N GLU A 80 4.75 14.43 -2.65
CA GLU A 80 3.54 15.23 -2.73
C GLU A 80 2.51 14.71 -1.72
N VAL A 81 2.02 15.58 -0.82
CA VAL A 81 0.98 15.20 0.13
C VAL A 81 -0.39 15.70 -0.34
N ILE A 82 -1.22 14.79 -0.87
CA ILE A 82 -2.59 15.09 -1.34
C ILE A 82 -3.53 15.34 -0.17
N GLY A 83 -4.33 16.40 -0.29
CA GLY A 83 -5.34 16.79 0.70
C GLY A 83 -4.74 17.43 1.96
N ALA A 84 -3.43 17.71 1.97
CA ALA A 84 -2.73 18.39 3.04
C ALA A 84 -2.43 19.85 2.69
N ILE A 85 -3.35 20.53 1.99
CA ILE A 85 -3.28 21.99 2.00
C ILE A 85 -3.67 22.39 3.42
N ASP A 86 -2.69 22.82 4.21
CA ASP A 86 -2.92 23.44 5.51
C ASP A 86 -4.03 24.48 5.31
N PRO A 87 -5.18 24.40 6.01
CA PRO A 87 -6.26 25.36 5.84
C PRO A 87 -5.77 26.82 5.85
N LYS A 88 -4.71 27.13 6.61
CA LYS A 88 -4.08 28.45 6.62
C LYS A 88 -3.33 28.77 5.33
N ARG A 89 -2.54 27.81 4.82
CA ARG A 89 -1.81 27.92 3.54
C ARG A 89 -2.77 27.94 2.35
N LEU A 90 -3.79 27.09 2.34
CA LEU A 90 -4.89 27.09 1.37
C LEU A 90 -5.58 28.44 1.34
N TRP A 91 -5.93 28.98 2.50
CA TRP A 91 -6.58 30.28 2.59
C TRP A 91 -5.66 31.41 2.10
N SER A 92 -4.35 31.33 2.38
CA SER A 92 -3.37 32.30 1.85
C SER A 92 -3.17 32.18 0.34
N GLU A 93 -3.12 30.96 -0.22
CA GLU A 93 -2.91 30.70 -1.64
C GLU A 93 -4.19 31.00 -2.45
N MET A 94 -5.37 30.69 -1.90
CA MET A 94 -6.66 31.06 -2.48
C MET A 94 -6.85 32.58 -2.51
N LYS A 95 -6.44 33.30 -1.46
CA LYS A 95 -6.44 34.77 -1.43
C LYS A 95 -5.42 35.37 -2.40
N SER A 96 -4.22 34.82 -2.48
CA SER A 96 -3.14 35.39 -3.30
C SER A 96 -3.28 35.10 -4.79
N ARG A 97 -3.90 33.96 -5.16
CA ARG A 97 -4.10 33.57 -6.56
C ARG A 97 -5.52 33.80 -7.09
N ASN A 98 -6.43 34.36 -6.29
CA ASN A 98 -7.84 34.56 -6.64
C ASN A 98 -8.60 33.27 -7.03
N TRP A 99 -8.15 32.10 -6.57
CA TRP A 99 -8.71 30.79 -6.98
C TRP A 99 -10.14 30.52 -6.49
N TRP A 100 -10.65 31.29 -5.52
CA TRP A 100 -12.06 31.26 -5.13
C TRP A 100 -12.99 31.62 -6.31
N SER A 101 -12.47 32.33 -7.31
CA SER A 101 -13.18 32.61 -8.55
C SER A 101 -13.30 31.41 -9.49
N VAL A 102 -12.49 30.35 -9.38
CA VAL A 102 -12.52 29.24 -10.37
C VAL A 102 -13.80 28.41 -10.29
N PRO A 103 -14.27 27.95 -9.10
CA PRO A 103 -15.57 27.28 -8.99
C PRO A 103 -16.71 28.21 -9.44
N ILE A 104 -16.65 29.48 -9.02
CA ILE A 104 -17.65 30.50 -9.35
C ILE A 104 -17.69 30.74 -10.87
N LEU A 105 -16.54 30.96 -11.52
CA LEU A 105 -16.40 31.18 -12.95
C LEU A 105 -16.76 29.94 -13.77
N SER A 106 -16.46 28.74 -13.28
CA SER A 106 -16.87 27.50 -13.95
C SER A 106 -18.39 27.29 -13.88
N SER A 107 -19.02 27.61 -12.75
CA SER A 107 -20.48 27.63 -12.62
C SER A 107 -21.11 28.74 -13.48
N PHE A 108 -20.53 29.94 -13.51
CA PHE A 108 -20.98 31.03 -14.38
C PHE A 108 -20.80 30.71 -15.86
N ALA A 109 -19.69 30.08 -16.27
CA ALA A 109 -19.43 29.68 -17.64
C ALA A 109 -20.42 28.60 -18.11
N PHE A 110 -20.72 27.61 -17.25
CA PHE A 110 -21.74 26.61 -17.56
C PHE A 110 -23.16 27.20 -17.60
N SER A 111 -23.50 28.10 -16.67
CA SER A 111 -24.78 28.83 -16.69
C SER A 111 -24.91 29.74 -17.91
N ALA A 112 -23.84 30.42 -18.33
CA ALA A 112 -23.82 31.26 -19.53
C ALA A 112 -23.94 30.42 -20.80
N LEU A 113 -23.29 29.24 -20.86
CA LEU A 113 -23.40 28.32 -21.99
C LEU A 113 -24.84 27.81 -22.17
N SER A 114 -25.58 27.59 -21.07
CA SER A 114 -27.01 27.24 -21.12
C SER A 114 -27.94 28.38 -21.57
N PHE A 115 -27.49 29.64 -21.54
CA PHE A 115 -28.23 30.78 -22.09
C PHE A 115 -27.98 31.00 -23.60
N VAL A 116 -26.81 30.61 -24.11
CA VAL A 116 -26.41 30.82 -25.51
C VAL A 116 -26.86 29.67 -26.42
N LEU A 117 -26.94 28.46 -25.90
CA LEU A 117 -27.42 27.30 -26.64
C LEU A 117 -28.95 27.19 -26.46
N PRO A 118 -29.73 26.96 -27.53
CA PRO A 118 -31.19 26.96 -27.49
C PRO A 118 -31.68 25.63 -26.90
N PHE A 119 -31.41 25.42 -25.62
CA PHE A 119 -31.97 24.31 -24.90
C PHE A 119 -33.33 24.73 -24.33
N PRO A 120 -34.38 23.91 -24.48
CA PRO A 120 -35.65 24.17 -23.83
C PRO A 120 -35.43 24.29 -22.32
N ALA A 121 -36.13 25.26 -21.69
CA ALA A 121 -35.99 25.62 -20.27
C ALA A 121 -36.21 24.44 -19.29
N ASP A 122 -36.67 23.31 -19.81
CA ASP A 122 -37.00 22.08 -19.08
C ASP A 122 -35.75 21.19 -18.85
N ASN A 123 -34.59 21.55 -19.40
CA ASN A 123 -33.41 20.68 -19.42
C ASN A 123 -32.41 20.95 -18.28
N ILE A 124 -32.90 20.89 -17.03
CA ILE A 124 -32.11 20.98 -15.77
C ILE A 124 -30.98 19.92 -15.70
N TYR A 125 -31.06 18.89 -16.54
CA TYR A 125 -30.10 17.80 -16.60
C TYR A 125 -28.67 18.21 -17.02
N LEU A 126 -28.49 19.29 -17.79
CA LEU A 126 -27.15 19.73 -18.25
C LEU A 126 -26.28 20.32 -17.12
N PRO A 127 -26.74 21.31 -16.33
CA PRO A 127 -25.97 21.81 -15.18
C PRO A 127 -25.81 20.75 -14.09
N LEU A 128 -26.82 19.90 -13.87
CA LEU A 128 -26.72 18.79 -12.92
C LEU A 128 -25.67 17.75 -13.36
N SER A 129 -25.61 17.38 -14.64
CA SER A 129 -24.58 16.48 -15.16
C SER A 129 -23.19 17.11 -15.13
N GLY A 130 -23.06 18.42 -15.37
CA GLY A 130 -21.81 19.16 -15.16
C GLY A 130 -21.31 19.11 -13.71
N LEU A 131 -22.21 19.31 -12.74
CA LEU A 131 -21.89 19.17 -11.30
C LEU A 131 -21.53 17.73 -10.93
N LEU A 132 -22.22 16.73 -11.49
CA LEU A 132 -21.95 15.31 -11.23
C LEU A 132 -20.63 14.85 -11.85
N ILE A 133 -20.33 15.24 -13.10
CA ILE A 133 -19.06 14.93 -13.76
C ILE A 133 -17.93 15.69 -13.08
N GLY A 134 -18.10 16.98 -12.78
CA GLY A 134 -17.12 17.77 -12.05
C GLY A 134 -16.87 17.21 -10.65
N GLY A 135 -17.93 16.81 -9.94
CA GLY A 135 -17.86 16.14 -8.64
C GLY A 135 -17.18 14.77 -8.71
N TYR A 136 -17.46 13.98 -9.75
CA TYR A 136 -16.83 12.68 -9.98
C TYR A 136 -15.34 12.83 -10.35
N CYS A 137 -14.98 13.77 -11.22
CA CYS A 137 -13.60 14.09 -11.56
C CYS A 137 -12.83 14.62 -10.33
N TRP A 138 -13.44 15.51 -9.55
CA TRP A 138 -12.87 16.00 -8.29
C TRP A 138 -12.69 14.87 -7.27
N HIS A 139 -13.69 14.00 -7.13
CA HIS A 139 -13.59 12.82 -6.28
C HIS A 139 -12.48 11.87 -6.73
N ARG A 140 -12.37 11.59 -8.04
CA ARG A 140 -11.28 10.80 -8.63
C ARG A 140 -9.89 11.43 -8.41
N LEU A 141 -9.79 12.76 -8.45
CA LEU A 141 -8.55 13.49 -8.16
C LEU A 141 -8.21 13.43 -6.67
N GLN A 142 -9.19 13.42 -5.77
CA GLN A 142 -8.99 13.28 -4.33
C GLN A 142 -8.81 11.82 -3.87
N ASP A 143 -9.30 10.85 -4.64
CA ASP A 143 -9.24 9.42 -4.35
C ASP A 143 -8.02 8.74 -5.00
N GLN A 144 -7.05 9.52 -5.49
CA GLN A 144 -5.73 8.97 -5.76
C GLN A 144 -5.13 8.56 -4.41
N GLY A 145 -5.13 7.24 -4.16
CA GLY A 145 -4.49 6.66 -3.00
C GLY A 145 -3.00 7.03 -2.91
N SER A 146 -2.36 6.68 -1.81
CA SER A 146 -0.90 6.81 -1.76
C SER A 146 -0.28 5.83 -2.75
N ASN A 147 0.66 6.34 -3.56
CA ASN A 147 1.32 5.57 -4.59
C ASN A 147 2.63 6.23 -5.03
N TYR A 148 3.52 5.41 -5.57
CA TYR A 148 4.66 5.85 -6.35
C TYR A 148 4.29 5.98 -7.84
N ARG A 149 4.54 7.15 -8.44
CA ARG A 149 4.37 7.44 -9.87
C ARG A 149 5.72 7.29 -10.57
N LYS A 150 5.84 6.23 -11.38
CA LYS A 150 7.10 5.79 -12.01
C LYS A 150 7.73 6.85 -12.91
N GLU A 151 6.92 7.46 -13.76
CA GLU A 151 7.34 8.39 -14.82
C GLU A 151 7.85 9.71 -14.22
N GLU A 152 7.25 10.14 -13.12
CA GLU A 152 7.57 11.40 -12.44
C GLU A 152 8.57 11.22 -11.30
N LYS A 153 8.93 9.97 -10.97
CA LYS A 153 9.71 9.62 -9.76
C LYS A 153 9.16 10.32 -8.51
N CYS A 154 7.84 10.28 -8.36
CA CYS A 154 7.12 11.01 -7.32
C CYS A 154 6.36 10.05 -6.40
N ILE A 155 6.48 10.26 -5.09
CA ILE A 155 5.65 9.60 -4.09
C ILE A 155 4.50 10.53 -3.75
N THR A 156 3.29 10.05 -3.99
CA THR A 156 2.07 10.72 -3.58
C THR A 156 1.59 10.10 -2.28
N LEU A 157 1.41 10.91 -1.23
CA LEU A 157 0.92 10.45 0.07
C LEU A 157 -0.41 11.14 0.39
N LYS A 158 -1.47 10.38 0.70
CA LYS A 158 -2.73 10.98 1.16
C LYS A 158 -2.58 11.41 2.61
N LYS A 159 -3.34 12.43 3.01
CA LYS A 159 -3.45 12.82 4.41
C LYS A 159 -3.86 11.64 5.28
N MET A 160 -2.96 11.19 6.15
CA MET A 160 -3.19 10.06 7.04
C MET A 160 -2.47 10.25 8.38
N LYS A 161 -2.82 9.40 9.35
CA LYS A 161 -2.18 9.43 10.66
C LYS A 161 -0.73 8.97 10.56
N ARG A 162 0.13 9.50 11.42
CA ARG A 162 1.56 9.17 11.50
C ARG A 162 1.84 7.67 11.49
N THR A 163 1.07 6.91 12.26
CA THR A 163 1.19 5.44 12.36
C THR A 163 0.87 4.69 11.07
N SER A 164 0.27 5.35 10.07
CA SER A 164 0.04 4.82 8.73
C SER A 164 0.89 5.52 7.67
N ALA A 165 1.15 6.82 7.84
CA ALA A 165 1.92 7.64 6.90
C ALA A 165 3.35 7.15 6.76
N ILE A 166 4.04 6.90 7.89
CA ILE A 166 5.44 6.49 7.89
C ILE A 166 5.64 5.14 7.19
N PRO A 167 4.88 4.06 7.56
CA PRO A 167 5.02 2.79 6.84
C PRO A 167 4.59 2.87 5.37
N THR A 168 3.55 3.66 5.05
CA THR A 168 3.13 3.86 3.65
C THR A 168 4.23 4.57 2.85
N LEU A 169 4.86 5.59 3.42
CA LEU A 169 5.94 6.32 2.76
C LEU A 169 7.16 5.41 2.51
N ALA A 170 7.49 4.52 3.45
CA ALA A 170 8.53 3.51 3.27
C ALA A 170 8.18 2.49 2.16
N HIS A 171 6.91 2.07 2.10
CA HIS A 171 6.39 1.20 1.04
C HIS A 171 6.57 1.84 -0.35
N GLU A 172 6.10 3.07 -0.53
CA GLU A 172 6.23 3.78 -1.81
C GLU A 172 7.68 4.12 -2.15
N TYR A 173 8.51 4.43 -1.14
CA TYR A 173 9.94 4.62 -1.36
C TYR A 173 10.63 3.33 -1.84
N THR A 174 10.19 2.17 -1.37
CA THR A 174 10.69 0.89 -1.87
C THR A 174 10.39 0.73 -3.37
N HIS A 175 9.20 1.14 -3.83
CA HIS A 175 8.88 1.16 -5.26
C HIS A 175 9.76 2.12 -6.05
N HIS A 176 10.12 3.27 -5.48
CA HIS A 176 11.10 4.17 -6.09
C HIS A 176 12.47 3.51 -6.25
N VAL A 177 12.98 2.84 -5.20
CA VAL A 177 14.24 2.09 -5.28
C VAL A 177 14.16 1.00 -6.34
N GLN A 178 13.08 0.21 -6.36
CA GLN A 178 12.85 -0.83 -7.37
C GLN A 178 12.79 -0.25 -8.81
N ASN A 179 12.25 0.95 -8.98
CA ASN A 179 12.28 1.65 -10.27
C ASN A 179 13.70 2.01 -10.71
N SER A 180 14.53 2.47 -9.77
CA SER A 180 15.90 2.93 -10.06
C SER A 180 16.80 1.81 -10.59
N ILE A 181 16.42 0.55 -10.33
CA ILE A 181 17.10 -0.65 -10.82
C ILE A 181 16.25 -1.44 -11.85
N GLU A 182 15.29 -0.76 -12.49
CA GLU A 182 14.50 -1.26 -13.63
C GLU A 182 13.63 -2.50 -13.34
N LEU A 183 13.22 -2.73 -12.08
CA LEU A 183 12.46 -3.92 -11.69
C LEU A 183 10.95 -3.84 -11.93
N ILE A 184 10.43 -2.75 -12.49
CA ILE A 184 8.97 -2.52 -12.62
C ILE A 184 8.44 -3.09 -13.94
N LEU A 185 8.52 -4.41 -14.09
CA LEU A 185 7.85 -5.17 -15.14
C LEU A 185 6.66 -5.96 -14.53
N PRO A 186 5.52 -6.10 -15.24
CA PRO A 186 4.33 -6.76 -14.70
C PRO A 186 4.56 -8.20 -14.23
N GLU A 187 5.51 -8.90 -14.87
CA GLU A 187 5.91 -10.26 -14.53
C GLU A 187 6.56 -10.41 -13.14
N TYR A 188 7.01 -9.31 -12.50
CA TYR A 188 7.57 -9.30 -11.15
C TYR A 188 6.63 -8.68 -10.11
N HIS A 189 5.37 -8.37 -10.47
CA HIS A 189 4.47 -7.61 -9.60
C HIS A 189 4.30 -8.19 -8.19
N SER A 190 4.20 -9.53 -8.05
CA SER A 190 4.14 -10.20 -6.75
C SER A 190 5.41 -9.97 -5.94
N PHE A 191 6.58 -10.07 -6.57
CA PHE A 191 7.86 -9.79 -5.93
C PHE A 191 7.92 -8.33 -5.47
N ILE A 192 7.64 -7.39 -6.38
CA ILE A 192 7.71 -5.94 -6.13
C ILE A 192 6.89 -5.55 -4.91
N GLU A 193 5.64 -5.98 -4.87
CA GLU A 193 4.69 -5.66 -3.80
C GLU A 193 5.00 -6.41 -2.51
N GLY A 194 5.32 -7.70 -2.59
CA GLY A 194 5.72 -8.49 -1.43
C GLY A 194 6.95 -7.94 -0.73
N HIS A 195 7.94 -7.53 -1.52
CA HIS A 195 9.16 -6.90 -1.04
C HIS A 195 8.85 -5.59 -0.30
N ALA A 196 8.06 -4.70 -0.93
CA ALA A 196 7.65 -3.44 -0.32
C ALA A 196 6.75 -3.62 0.92
N ARG A 197 5.97 -4.70 1.01
CA ARG A 197 5.21 -5.07 2.22
C ARG A 197 6.12 -5.49 3.37
N GLY A 198 7.22 -6.18 3.06
CA GLY A 198 8.27 -6.49 4.03
C GLY A 198 8.89 -5.24 4.63
N ILE A 199 9.21 -4.24 3.80
CA ILE A 199 9.77 -2.95 4.25
C ILE A 199 8.77 -2.17 5.10
N ASP A 200 7.52 -2.05 4.65
CA ASP A 200 6.41 -1.44 5.40
C ASP A 200 6.34 -2.02 6.83
N ARG A 201 6.33 -3.36 6.94
CA ARG A 201 6.32 -4.04 8.23
C ARG A 201 7.56 -3.73 9.07
N MET A 202 8.75 -3.80 8.49
CA MET A 202 10.00 -3.56 9.20
C MET A 202 10.07 -2.16 9.81
N ILE A 203 9.68 -1.15 9.03
CA ILE A 203 9.58 0.23 9.49
C ILE A 203 8.47 0.39 10.54
N SER A 204 7.34 -0.30 10.36
CA SER A 204 6.27 -0.33 11.37
C SER A 204 6.75 -0.86 12.72
N GLU A 205 7.50 -1.97 12.73
CA GLU A 205 8.06 -2.59 13.95
C GLU A 205 9.14 -1.68 14.58
N GLU A 206 9.98 -1.05 13.77
CA GLU A 206 11.00 -0.11 14.24
C GLU A 206 10.37 1.09 14.95
N TYR A 207 9.41 1.77 14.30
CA TYR A 207 8.74 2.93 14.87
C TYR A 207 7.83 2.57 16.06
N ALA A 208 7.20 1.39 16.05
CA ALA A 208 6.45 0.91 17.22
C ALA A 208 7.35 0.78 18.45
N ARG A 209 8.61 0.36 18.27
CA ARG A 209 9.60 0.28 19.34
C ARG A 209 10.13 1.64 19.75
N ILE A 210 10.53 2.49 18.80
CA ILE A 210 11.12 3.81 19.08
C ILE A 210 10.10 4.75 19.75
N GLU A 211 8.86 4.77 19.27
CA GLU A 211 7.80 5.62 19.80
C GLU A 211 6.93 4.93 20.86
N GLU A 212 7.27 3.70 21.26
CA GLU A 212 6.51 2.86 22.21
C GLU A 212 5.00 2.77 21.87
N ASN A 213 4.69 2.71 20.57
CA ASN A 213 3.34 2.79 20.05
C ASN A 213 2.99 1.63 19.11
N ALA A 214 2.36 0.59 19.66
CA ALA A 214 1.92 -0.58 18.89
C ALA A 214 0.95 -0.28 17.74
N ALA A 215 0.38 0.93 17.66
CA ALA A 215 -0.50 1.32 16.55
C ALA A 215 0.23 1.43 15.21
N PHE A 216 1.56 1.60 15.20
CA PHE A 216 2.36 1.55 13.96
C PHE A 216 2.24 0.18 13.27
N GLU A 217 2.24 -0.90 14.03
CA GLU A 217 2.18 -2.27 13.50
C GLU A 217 0.76 -2.70 13.09
N TYR A 218 -0.28 -2.01 13.56
CA TYR A 218 -1.66 -2.47 13.39
C TYR A 218 -2.06 -2.64 11.93
N ALA A 219 -1.82 -1.62 11.09
CA ALA A 219 -2.32 -1.59 9.73
C ALA A 219 -1.61 -2.61 8.81
N SER A 220 -0.29 -2.74 8.96
CA SER A 220 0.51 -3.71 8.20
C SER A 220 0.19 -5.15 8.63
N LEU A 221 -0.02 -5.37 9.93
CA LEU A 221 -0.38 -6.68 10.48
C LEU A 221 -1.81 -7.12 10.11
N ASP A 222 -2.79 -6.24 10.28
CA ASP A 222 -4.18 -6.51 9.90
C ASP A 222 -4.28 -6.87 8.40
N ARG A 223 -3.56 -6.13 7.56
CA ARG A 223 -3.45 -6.45 6.12
C ARG A 223 -2.82 -7.81 5.87
N SER A 224 -1.66 -8.07 6.48
CA SER A 224 -0.92 -9.32 6.29
C SER A 224 -1.74 -10.54 6.70
N VAL A 225 -2.48 -10.48 7.81
CA VAL A 225 -3.37 -11.59 8.23
C VAL A 225 -4.42 -11.89 7.16
N GLY A 226 -5.06 -10.87 6.58
CA GLY A 226 -6.06 -11.09 5.52
C GLY A 226 -5.45 -11.65 4.23
N GLU A 227 -4.27 -11.16 3.85
CA GLU A 227 -3.51 -11.67 2.70
C GLU A 227 -3.04 -13.13 2.92
N PHE A 228 -2.54 -13.47 4.11
CA PHE A 228 -2.12 -14.83 4.47
C PHE A 228 -3.28 -15.80 4.44
N LYS A 229 -4.45 -15.42 4.98
CA LYS A 229 -5.66 -16.24 4.88
C LYS A 229 -6.08 -16.46 3.43
N SER A 230 -5.97 -15.44 2.60
CA SER A 230 -6.27 -15.53 1.16
C SER A 230 -5.44 -16.62 0.50
N VAL A 231 -4.13 -16.62 0.75
CA VAL A 231 -3.21 -17.64 0.23
C VAL A 231 -3.46 -19.00 0.87
N TYR A 232 -3.71 -19.05 2.19
CA TYR A 232 -3.97 -20.28 2.93
C TYR A 232 -5.19 -21.03 2.39
N GLU A 233 -6.34 -20.37 2.31
CA GLU A 233 -7.58 -20.98 1.78
C GLU A 233 -7.43 -21.44 0.33
N TRP A 234 -6.67 -20.68 -0.47
CA TRP A 234 -6.39 -21.06 -1.85
C TRP A 234 -5.47 -22.29 -1.94
N LEU A 235 -4.40 -22.31 -1.14
CA LEU A 235 -3.45 -23.41 -1.08
C LEU A 235 -4.13 -24.70 -0.60
N THR A 236 -4.85 -24.66 0.53
CA THR A 236 -5.56 -25.83 1.08
C THR A 236 -6.54 -26.43 0.09
N LYS A 237 -7.27 -25.57 -0.65
CA LYS A 237 -8.17 -26.03 -1.72
C LYS A 237 -7.40 -26.74 -2.84
N ARG A 238 -6.23 -26.23 -3.22
CA ARG A 238 -5.43 -26.76 -4.33
C ARG A 238 -4.80 -28.12 -4.01
N ILE A 239 -4.39 -28.33 -2.76
CA ILE A 239 -3.83 -29.61 -2.28
C ILE A 239 -4.89 -30.53 -1.64
N GLU A 240 -6.17 -30.19 -1.78
CA GLU A 240 -7.31 -30.99 -1.30
C GLU A 240 -7.31 -31.27 0.22
N VAL A 241 -6.75 -30.36 1.01
CA VAL A 241 -6.76 -30.41 2.48
C VAL A 241 -7.83 -29.48 3.03
N GLN A 242 -8.52 -29.90 4.10
CA GLN A 242 -9.50 -29.05 4.77
C GLN A 242 -8.77 -27.94 5.55
N PRO A 243 -9.14 -26.66 5.35
CA PRO A 243 -8.54 -25.58 6.11
C PRO A 243 -8.93 -25.66 7.59
N ARG A 244 -8.02 -25.24 8.45
CA ARG A 244 -8.24 -25.21 9.89
C ARG A 244 -9.03 -23.98 10.30
N ASP A 245 -10.22 -24.21 10.85
CA ASP A 245 -11.14 -23.13 11.25
C ASP A 245 -10.52 -22.13 12.23
N ASP A 246 -9.63 -22.57 13.13
CA ASP A 246 -9.00 -21.68 14.11
C ASP A 246 -8.14 -20.58 13.46
N LEU A 247 -7.53 -20.86 12.31
CA LEU A 247 -6.72 -19.89 11.55
C LEU A 247 -7.58 -18.89 10.78
N LEU A 248 -8.88 -19.14 10.61
CA LEU A 248 -9.78 -18.29 9.83
C LEU A 248 -10.65 -17.36 10.71
N LYS A 249 -10.72 -17.60 12.02
CA LYS A 249 -11.63 -16.91 12.96
C LYS A 249 -11.40 -15.41 13.10
N VAL A 250 -10.15 -14.95 13.20
CA VAL A 250 -9.84 -13.56 13.55
C VAL A 250 -10.01 -12.62 12.37
N ARG A 251 -10.96 -11.70 12.42
CA ARG A 251 -11.28 -10.83 11.27
C ARG A 251 -10.13 -9.88 10.93
N SER A 252 -9.88 -9.72 9.63
CA SER A 252 -9.04 -8.69 9.03
C SER A 252 -9.88 -7.72 8.20
N SER A 253 -9.47 -6.45 8.09
CA SER A 253 -10.13 -5.50 7.17
C SER A 253 -10.03 -5.91 5.69
N ARG A 254 -9.11 -6.81 5.33
CA ARG A 254 -8.88 -7.28 3.96
C ARG A 254 -9.69 -8.53 3.59
N ASP A 255 -10.32 -9.21 4.56
CA ASP A 255 -11.00 -10.50 4.33
C ASP A 255 -12.04 -10.44 3.20
N VAL A 256 -12.79 -9.33 3.08
CA VAL A 256 -13.81 -9.17 2.03
C VAL A 256 -13.18 -8.93 0.67
N ALA A 257 -12.24 -7.97 0.57
CA ALA A 257 -11.59 -7.61 -0.69
C ALA A 257 -10.84 -8.81 -1.29
N GLU A 258 -10.08 -9.52 -0.45
CA GLU A 258 -9.35 -10.72 -0.87
C GLU A 258 -10.29 -11.84 -1.30
N ARG A 259 -11.42 -12.04 -0.59
CA ARG A 259 -12.42 -13.05 -0.96
C ARG A 259 -13.07 -12.76 -2.31
N VAL A 260 -13.47 -11.51 -2.54
CA VAL A 260 -14.05 -11.08 -3.82
C VAL A 260 -13.04 -11.30 -4.94
N TYR A 261 -11.78 -10.92 -4.74
CA TYR A 261 -10.72 -11.15 -5.72
C TYR A 261 -10.56 -12.66 -6.03
N ARG A 262 -10.44 -13.51 -5.00
CA ARG A 262 -10.34 -14.96 -5.18
C ARG A 262 -11.54 -15.56 -5.90
N GLN A 263 -12.75 -15.06 -5.67
CA GLN A 263 -13.96 -15.53 -6.35
C GLN A 263 -13.97 -15.17 -7.84
N ILE A 264 -13.38 -14.04 -8.23
CA ILE A 264 -13.33 -13.60 -9.63
C ILE A 264 -12.18 -14.31 -10.38
N TYR A 265 -10.99 -14.33 -9.78
CA TYR A 265 -9.76 -14.77 -10.44
C TYR A 265 -9.31 -16.19 -10.07
N MET A 266 -10.01 -16.86 -9.17
CA MET A 266 -9.68 -18.21 -8.66
C MET A 266 -8.26 -18.33 -8.08
N ALA A 267 -7.67 -17.20 -7.68
CA ALA A 267 -6.34 -17.08 -7.10
C ALA A 267 -6.26 -15.88 -6.14
N PRO A 268 -5.32 -15.86 -5.18
CA PRO A 268 -5.06 -14.69 -4.34
C PRO A 268 -4.53 -13.53 -5.17
N THR A 269 -4.56 -12.32 -4.60
CA THR A 269 -3.91 -11.17 -5.24
C THR A 269 -2.40 -11.41 -5.39
N PRO A 270 -1.74 -10.85 -6.42
CA PRO A 270 -0.28 -10.85 -6.52
C PRO A 270 0.41 -10.31 -5.26
N HIS A 271 -0.21 -9.30 -4.63
CA HIS A 271 0.28 -8.73 -3.37
C HIS A 271 0.28 -9.78 -2.25
N ALA A 272 -0.80 -10.55 -2.11
CA ALA A 272 -0.91 -11.58 -1.10
C ALA A 272 0.10 -12.72 -1.32
N LEU A 273 0.29 -13.16 -2.57
CA LEU A 273 1.31 -14.15 -2.92
C LEU A 273 2.72 -13.64 -2.58
N GLY A 274 3.02 -12.40 -2.98
CA GLY A 274 4.29 -11.75 -2.66
C GLY A 274 4.57 -11.63 -1.17
N ASN A 275 3.56 -11.19 -0.40
CA ASN A 275 3.69 -11.04 1.04
C ASN A 275 3.99 -12.40 1.70
N VAL A 276 3.25 -13.46 1.36
CA VAL A 276 3.54 -14.80 1.89
C VAL A 276 4.92 -15.29 1.47
N PHE A 277 5.30 -15.12 0.20
CA PHE A 277 6.60 -15.53 -0.32
C PHE A 277 7.75 -14.95 0.50
N PHE A 278 7.78 -13.63 0.68
CA PHE A 278 8.83 -12.98 1.45
C PHE A 278 8.80 -13.38 2.93
N ARG A 279 7.63 -13.64 3.49
CA ARG A 279 7.48 -13.98 4.91
C ARG A 279 7.90 -15.41 5.21
N ILE A 280 7.65 -16.36 4.31
CA ILE A 280 8.21 -17.71 4.40
C ILE A 280 9.72 -17.65 4.14
N GLY A 281 10.15 -16.91 3.13
CA GLY A 281 11.57 -16.76 2.85
C GLY A 281 12.34 -16.09 4.00
N GLU A 282 11.75 -15.16 4.74
CA GLU A 282 12.35 -14.60 5.96
C GLU A 282 12.50 -15.64 7.07
N LEU A 283 11.59 -16.63 7.18
CA LEU A 283 11.77 -17.73 8.13
C LEU A 283 12.95 -18.64 7.77
N ILE A 284 13.23 -18.80 6.48
CA ILE A 284 14.28 -19.69 5.96
C ILE A 284 15.64 -18.98 5.98
N SER A 285 15.68 -17.76 5.44
CA SER A 285 16.92 -17.03 5.12
C SER A 285 17.15 -15.79 6.01
N GLY A 286 16.24 -15.51 6.94
CA GLY A 286 16.29 -14.31 7.76
C GLY A 286 15.94 -13.04 6.96
N LYS A 287 16.22 -11.88 7.56
CA LYS A 287 15.89 -10.57 6.98
C LYS A 287 16.70 -10.20 5.74
N ASP A 288 17.77 -10.96 5.45
CA ASP A 288 18.60 -10.72 4.28
C ASP A 288 17.86 -10.95 2.96
N ILE A 289 16.75 -11.71 2.96
CA ILE A 289 15.91 -11.90 1.77
C ILE A 289 15.39 -10.59 1.16
N TYR A 290 15.30 -9.52 1.97
CA TYR A 290 14.87 -8.21 1.52
C TYR A 290 16.01 -7.34 0.99
N ARG A 291 17.26 -7.77 1.07
CA ARG A 291 18.37 -7.00 0.51
C ARG A 291 18.39 -7.19 -1.00
N LEU A 292 18.65 -6.13 -1.75
CA LEU A 292 18.73 -6.23 -3.20
C LEU A 292 19.92 -7.10 -3.65
N ASP A 293 21.03 -7.07 -2.89
CA ASP A 293 22.20 -7.90 -3.17
C ASP A 293 21.99 -9.40 -2.90
N TYR A 294 20.99 -9.79 -2.11
CA TYR A 294 20.57 -11.19 -1.93
C TYR A 294 20.25 -11.84 -3.28
N TRP A 295 19.49 -11.12 -4.11
CA TRP A 295 19.04 -11.57 -5.43
C TRP A 295 20.10 -11.39 -6.54
N LYS A 296 21.34 -11.01 -6.19
CA LYS A 296 22.49 -10.99 -7.11
C LYS A 296 23.35 -12.25 -7.00
N LYS A 297 23.27 -12.98 -5.88
CA LYS A 297 24.12 -14.13 -5.61
C LYS A 297 23.55 -15.37 -6.30
N GLU A 298 24.44 -16.27 -6.74
CA GLU A 298 24.10 -17.59 -7.28
C GLU A 298 23.48 -18.53 -6.21
N GLU A 299 23.25 -18.05 -4.98
CA GLU A 299 22.70 -18.79 -3.83
C GLU A 299 21.17 -19.03 -3.89
N LEU A 300 20.55 -19.05 -5.07
CA LEU A 300 19.11 -19.36 -5.22
C LEU A 300 18.80 -20.86 -5.28
N GLU A 301 19.80 -21.72 -5.07
CA GLU A 301 19.59 -23.17 -4.98
C GLU A 301 18.66 -23.57 -3.84
N SER A 302 18.49 -22.74 -2.80
CA SER A 302 17.56 -23.04 -1.69
C SER A 302 16.07 -22.81 -2.02
N PHE A 303 15.76 -22.18 -3.16
CA PHE A 303 14.39 -21.85 -3.59
C PHE A 303 13.95 -22.61 -4.85
N ARG A 304 14.83 -23.41 -5.47
CA ARG A 304 14.54 -24.26 -6.63
C ARG A 304 14.25 -25.69 -6.17
#